data_AF-A0A5U2LYD4-F1
#
_entry.id   AF-A0A5U2LYD4-F1
#
_cell.length_a   1.000
_cell.length_b   1.000
_cell.length_c   1.000
_cell.angle_alpha   90.00
_cell.angle_beta   90.00
_cell.angle_gamma   90.00
#
_symmetry.space_group_name_H-M   'P 1'
#
loop_
_entity.id
_entity.type
_entity.pdbx_description
1 polymer ?
#
loop_
_entity_poly.entity_id
_entity_poly.type
_entity_poly.pdbx_seq_one_letter_code
_entity_poly.pdbx_strand_id
1 'polypeptide(L)' 'MKNVLVFFNSQPAELVKTLREVNIIRRVYPNGEEAHLKIMLSGMHSVGRKKCEIFIAADRDLRHNEIITAVNALL' A
#
# COMPACT_ATOMS: atom_id res chain seq x y z
N MET A 1 7.44 -3.76 -12.56
CA MET A 1 6.71 -2.77 -11.74
C MET A 1 5.82 -3.50 -10.75
N LYS A 2 5.60 -2.95 -9.56
CA LYS A 2 4.64 -3.47 -8.57
C LYS A 2 3.69 -2.36 -8.13
N ASN A 3 2.49 -2.78 -7.75
CA ASN A 3 1.42 -1.95 -7.23
C ASN A 3 1.48 -1.97 -5.71
N VAL A 4 1.55 -0.81 -5.07
CA VAL A 4 1.63 -0.66 -3.61
C VAL A 4 0.45 0.18 -3.15
N LEU A 5 -0.35 -0.36 -2.24
CA LEU A 5 -1.37 0.40 -1.52
C LEU A 5 -0.72 1.13 -0.35
N VAL A 6 -0.80 2.46 -0.37
CA VAL A 6 -0.19 3.32 0.64
C VAL A 6 -1.28 3.85 1.56
N PHE A 7 -1.15 3.55 2.85
CA PHE A 7 -2.00 4.06 3.92
C PHE A 7 -1.17 5.04 4.74
N PHE A 8 -1.56 6.30 4.78
CA PHE A 8 -0.75 7.31 5.43
C PHE A 8 -1.60 8.36 6.11
N ASN A 9 -1.26 8.71 7.35
CA ASN A 9 -1.86 9.81 8.09
C ASN A 9 -3.40 9.74 8.17
N SER A 10 -3.93 8.52 8.36
CA SER A 10 -5.39 8.23 8.38
C SER A 10 -6.17 8.67 7.14
N GLN A 11 -5.49 8.97 6.03
CA GLN A 11 -6.14 9.27 4.76
C GLN A 11 -6.58 7.99 4.04
N PRO A 12 -7.49 8.09 3.05
CA PRO A 12 -7.83 6.97 2.18
C PRO A 12 -6.59 6.37 1.52
N ALA A 13 -6.63 5.06 1.25
CA ALA A 13 -5.54 4.38 0.60
C ALA A 13 -5.29 4.94 -0.82
N GLU A 14 -4.02 5.01 -1.20
CA GLU A 14 -3.59 5.42 -2.54
C GLU A 14 -2.84 4.29 -3.24
N LEU A 15 -3.08 4.11 -4.54
CA LEU A 15 -2.32 3.18 -5.34
C LEU A 15 -1.07 3.84 -5.93
N VAL A 16 0.10 3.38 -5.51
CA VAL A 16 1.39 3.82 -6.03
C VAL A 16 2.02 2.71 -6.86
N LYS A 17 2.44 3.03 -8.10
CA LYS A 17 3.22 2.13 -8.95
C LYS A 17 4.71 2.41 -8.78
N THR A 18 5.49 1.38 -8.48
CA THR A 18 6.94 1.50 -8.28
C THR A 18 7.71 0.32 -8.87
N LEU A 19 9.04 0.40 -8.88
CA LEU A 19 9.91 -0.71 -9.29
C LEU A 19 9.89 -1.82 -8.24
N ARG A 20 10.19 -3.06 -8.66
CA ARG A 20 10.09 -4.20 -7.74
C ARG A 20 11.11 -4.13 -6.60
N GLU A 21 12.28 -3.54 -6.89
CA GLU A 21 13.41 -3.34 -5.97
C GLU A 21 13.18 -2.25 -4.92
N VAL A 22 12.23 -1.33 -5.16
CA VAL A 22 11.89 -0.29 -4.18
C VAL A 22 11.18 -0.92 -3.00
N ASN A 23 11.73 -0.77 -1.80
CA ASN A 23 11.20 -1.37 -0.58
C ASN A 23 10.68 -0.33 0.44
N ILE A 24 10.76 0.96 0.11
CA ILE A 24 10.32 2.07 0.97
C ILE A 24 9.53 3.07 0.13
N ILE A 25 8.40 3.54 0.66
CA ILE A 25 7.68 4.72 0.17
C ILE A 25 7.94 5.87 1.15
N ARG A 26 8.38 7.02 0.61
CA ARG A 26 8.51 8.23 1.41
C ARG A 26 7.21 9.02 1.37
N ARG A 27 6.76 9.49 2.53
CA ARG A 27 5.63 10.42 2.68
C ARG A 27 6.01 11.50 3.68
N VAL A 28 5.33 12.63 3.62
CA VAL A 28 5.57 13.77 4.52
C VAL A 28 4.26 14.07 5.23
N TYR A 29 4.30 14.12 6.56
CA TYR A 29 3.16 14.51 7.38
C TYR A 29 2.85 16.01 7.18
N PRO A 30 1.63 16.48 7.48
CA PRO A 30 1.28 17.90 7.38
C PRO A 30 2.15 18.83 8.25
N ASN A 31 2.78 18.29 9.30
CA ASN A 31 3.71 19.02 10.16
C ASN A 31 5.14 19.10 9.60
N GLY A 32 5.41 18.50 8.43
CA GLY A 32 6.71 18.49 7.77
C GLY A 32 7.61 17.30 8.12
N GLU A 33 7.20 16.40 9.02
CA GLU A 33 7.98 15.21 9.36
C GLU A 33 7.96 14.18 8.22
N GLU A 34 9.12 13.61 7.90
CA GLU A 34 9.25 12.57 6.88
C GLU A 34 9.00 11.17 7.47
N ALA A 35 8.14 10.41 6.80
CA ALA A 35 7.86 9.02 7.11
C ALA A 35 8.42 8.11 6.03
N HIS A 36 9.14 7.07 6.46
CA HIS A 36 9.68 6.03 5.58
C HIS A 36 8.88 4.74 5.76
N LEU A 37 7.85 4.58 4.93
CA LEU A 37 6.93 3.45 5.01
C LEU A 37 7.54 2.24 4.33
N LYS A 38 7.80 1.18 5.09
CA LYS A 38 8.31 -0.07 4.53
C LYS A 38 7.22 -0.75 3.69
N ILE A 39 7.60 -1.17 2.49
CA ILE A 39 6.72 -1.96 1.62
C ILE A 39 6.77 -3.40 2.08
N MET A 40 5.60 -3.98 2.35
CA MET A 40 5.43 -5.37 2.77
C MET A 40 4.47 -6.09 1.82
N LEU A 41 4.73 -7.38 1.59
CA LEU A 41 3.78 -8.24 0.88
C LEU A 41 2.68 -8.64 1.87
N SER A 42 1.46 -8.17 1.65
CA SER A 42 0.31 -8.52 2.49
C SER A 42 -0.33 -9.85 2.10
N GLY A 43 -0.14 -10.28 0.84
CA GLY A 43 -0.70 -11.53 0.33
C GLY A 43 -0.86 -11.51 -1.19
N MET A 44 -1.61 -12.50 -1.70
CA MET A 44 -2.00 -12.58 -3.10
C MET A 44 -3.50 -12.36 -3.24
N HIS A 45 -3.90 -11.47 -4.15
CA HIS A 45 -5.29 -11.29 -4.54
C HIS A 45 -5.51 -11.89 -5.93
N SER A 46 -6.65 -12.55 -6.12
CA SER A 46 -7.07 -12.99 -7.46
C SER A 46 -8.17 -12.06 -7.94
N VAL A 47 -7.87 -11.19 -8.90
CA VAL A 47 -8.86 -10.35 -9.58
C VAL A 47 -9.19 -11.04 -10.91
N GLY A 48 -10.34 -11.70 -10.97
CA GLY A 48 -10.74 -12.53 -12.10
C GLY A 48 -9.77 -13.69 -12.35
N ARG A 49 -9.17 -13.77 -13.53
CA ARG A 49 -8.15 -14.78 -13.88
C ARG A 49 -6.72 -14.37 -13.52
N LYS A 50 -6.48 -13.15 -13.04
CA LYS A 50 -5.13 -12.64 -12.78
C LYS A 50 -4.84 -12.66 -11.28
N LYS A 51 -3.76 -13.35 -10.91
CA LYS A 51 -3.16 -13.27 -9.57
C LYS A 51 -2.27 -12.03 -9.51
N CYS A 52 -2.56 -11.13 -8.58
CA CYS A 52 -1.77 -9.95 -8.30
C CYS A 52 -1.24 -10.03 -6.86
N GLU A 53 0.06 -9.78 -6.70
CA GLU A 53 0.66 -9.61 -5.37
C GLU A 53 0.17 -8.29 -4.77
N ILE A 54 -0.33 -8.32 -3.54
CA ILE A 54 -0.72 -7.11 -2.80
C ILE A 54 0.47 -6.63 -1.99
N PHE A 55 1.05 -5.51 -2.39
CA PHE A 55 2.03 -4.80 -1.58
C PHE A 55 1.34 -3.67 -0.83
N ILE A 56 1.66 -3.51 0.44
CA ILE A 56 1.16 -2.43 1.30
C ILE A 56 2.34 -1.65 1.89
N ALA A 57 2.12 -0.37 2.14
CA ALA A 57 3.00 0.46 2.97
C ALA A 57 2.12 1.31 3.88
N ALA A 58 2.38 1.30 5.19
CA ALA A 58 1.55 1.97 6.16
C ALA A 58 2.36 2.61 7.27
N ASP A 59 1.88 3.73 7.81
CA ASP A 59 2.41 4.37 9.03
C ASP A 59 1.75 3.88 10.32
N ARG A 60 0.78 2.97 10.18
CA ARG A 60 0.00 2.38 11.27
C ARG A 60 -0.28 0.91 11.01
N ASP A 61 -0.71 0.21 12.05
CA ASP A 61 -1.25 -1.14 11.90
C ASP A 61 -2.59 -1.10 11.14
N LEU A 62 -2.76 -2.02 10.19
CA LEU A 62 -3.93 -2.08 9.32
C LEU A 62 -4.79 -3.28 9.67
N ARG A 63 -6.10 -3.06 9.78
CA ARG A 63 -7.04 -4.17 9.90
C ARG A 63 -7.21 -4.85 8.55
N HIS A 64 -7.41 -6.17 8.57
CA HIS A 64 -7.62 -6.96 7.36
C HIS A 64 -8.73 -6.38 6.45
N ASN A 65 -9.84 -5.90 7.04
CA ASN A 65 -10.94 -5.33 6.27
C ASN A 65 -10.58 -4.03 5.54
N GLU A 66 -9.69 -3.20 6.11
CA GLU A 66 -9.20 -1.98 5.46
C GLU A 66 -8.38 -2.33 4.22
N ILE A 67 -7.54 -3.35 4.32
CA ILE A 67 -6.70 -3.83 3.21
C ILE A 67 -7.59 -4.37 2.07
N ILE A 68 -8.55 -5.24 2.38
CA ILE A 68 -9.44 -5.84 1.36
C ILE A 68 -10.31 -4.78 0.69
N THR A 69 -10.82 -3.81 1.45
CA THR A 69 -11.61 -2.71 0.91
C THR A 69 -10.77 -1.87 -0.07
N ALA A 70 -9.54 -1.51 0.31
CA ALA A 70 -8.63 -0.77 -0.57
C ALA A 70 -8.24 -1.57 -1.82
N VAL A 71 -7.98 -2.87 -1.68
CA VAL A 71 -7.70 -3.77 -2.80
C VAL A 71 -8.86 -3.77 -3.79
N ASN A 72 -10.09 -3.99 -3.34
CA ASN A 72 -11.27 -4.04 -4.21
C ASN A 72 -11.58 -2.69 -4.89
N ALA A 73 -11.19 -1.57 -4.27
CA ALA A 73 -11.44 -0.24 -4.81
C ALA A 73 -10.37 0.20 -5.82
N LEU A 74 -9.13 -0.28 -5.70
CA LEU A 74 -7.97 0.29 -6.40
C LEU A 74 -7.24 -0.69 -7.32
N LEU A 75 -7.47 -2.01 -7.21
CA LEU A 75 -6.78 -3.06 -7.99
C LEU A 75 -7.75 -3.88 -8.85
#